data_AF-A0A950VHY5-F1
#
_entry.id   AF-A0A950VHY5-F1
#
_cell.length_a   1.000
_cell.length_b   1.000
_cell.length_c   1.000
_cell.angle_alpha   90.00
_cell.angle_beta   90.00
_cell.angle_gamma   90.00
#
_symmetry.space_group_name_H-M   'P 1'
#
loop_
_entity.id
_entity.type
_entity.pdbx_description
1 polymer ?
#
loop_
_entity_poly.entity_id
_entity_poly.type
_entity_poly.pdbx_seq_one_letter_code
_entity_poly.pdbx_strand_id
1 'polypeptide(L)' 'MLPAVRGAAQSERGPAAPEFTGIDGWLNTGAPLTIAGLRGKVVLVNFWTYSCINCRRTVPYLNRWQA' A
#
# COMPACT_ATOMS: atom_id res chain seq x y z
N MET A 1 -29.41 -2.27 -25.33
CA MET A 1 -28.92 -2.37 -23.94
C MET A 1 -27.41 -2.31 -23.97
N LEU A 2 -26.81 -1.13 -23.76
CA LEU A 2 -25.35 -1.02 -23.63
C LEU A 2 -24.95 -1.53 -22.23
N PRO A 3 -23.88 -2.32 -22.10
CA PRO A 3 -23.38 -2.70 -20.78
C PRO A 3 -22.90 -1.44 -20.05
N ALA A 4 -23.20 -1.37 -18.75
CA ALA A 4 -22.71 -0.31 -17.89
C ALA A 4 -21.18 -0.25 -17.96
N VAL A 5 -20.64 0.92 -18.33
CA VAL A 5 -19.23 1.23 -18.14
C VAL A 5 -18.98 1.13 -16.63
N ARG A 6 -18.12 0.21 -16.20
CA ARG A 6 -17.69 0.08 -14.79
C ARG A 6 -16.89 1.33 -14.40
N GLY A 7 -17.61 2.39 -14.04
CA GLY A 7 -17.07 3.59 -13.40
C GLY A 7 -16.80 3.31 -11.93
N ALA A 8 -15.60 3.64 -11.48
CA ALA A 8 -15.00 3.40 -10.17
C ALA A 8 -14.65 1.92 -9.86
N ALA A 9 -13.36 1.68 -9.62
CA ALA A 9 -12.88 0.43 -9.05
C ALA A 9 -13.55 0.21 -7.69
N GLN A 10 -14.42 -0.79 -7.61
CA GLN A 10 -15.01 -1.24 -6.36
C GLN A 10 -13.93 -1.96 -5.55
N SER A 11 -13.92 -1.79 -4.22
CA SER A 11 -13.02 -2.55 -3.35
C SER A 11 -13.48 -4.00 -3.29
N GLU A 12 -12.82 -4.87 -4.05
CA GLU A 12 -13.08 -6.32 -3.99
C GLU A 12 -12.25 -6.95 -2.86
N ARG A 13 -12.82 -7.96 -2.18
CA ARG A 13 -12.09 -8.71 -1.17
C ARG A 13 -11.09 -9.65 -1.87
N GLY A 14 -9.83 -9.25 -1.86
CA GLY A 14 -8.72 -10.10 -2.29
C GLY A 14 -8.43 -11.25 -1.32
N PRO A 15 -7.52 -12.17 -1.68
CA PRO A 15 -6.99 -13.18 -0.77
C PRO A 15 -6.27 -12.52 0.41
N ALA A 16 -5.90 -13.32 1.41
CA ALA A 16 -5.05 -12.84 2.50
C ALA A 16 -3.73 -12.26 1.95
N ALA A 17 -3.28 -11.14 2.51
CA ALA A 17 -2.03 -10.52 2.11
C ALA A 17 -0.86 -11.51 2.30
N PRO A 18 0.01 -11.69 1.30
CA PRO A 18 1.20 -12.53 1.43
C PRO A 18 2.23 -11.87 2.34
N GLU A 19 3.10 -12.68 2.95
CA GLU A 19 4.18 -12.17 3.81
C GLU A 19 5.23 -11.38 3.02
N PHE A 20 5.89 -10.43 3.68
CA PHE A 20 7.01 -9.71 3.09
C PHE A 20 8.21 -10.63 2.91
N THR A 21 8.73 -10.71 1.69
CA THR A 21 9.91 -11.53 1.34
C THR A 21 10.87 -10.73 0.46
N GLY A 22 12.16 -11.07 0.50
CA GLY A 22 13.19 -10.43 -0.35
C GLY A 22 13.44 -8.95 -0.04
N ILE A 23 13.29 -8.52 1.21
CA ILE A 23 13.56 -7.13 1.62
C ILE A 23 15.02 -7.01 2.10
N ASP A 24 15.82 -6.20 1.40
CA ASP A 24 17.23 -5.99 1.73
C ASP A 24 17.45 -5.18 3.01
N GLY A 25 16.52 -4.27 3.33
CA GLY A 25 16.61 -3.40 4.48
C GLY A 25 15.31 -2.70 4.81
N TRP A 26 15.13 -2.40 6.10
CA TRP A 26 13.98 -1.66 6.62
C TRP A 26 14.42 -0.28 7.08
N LEU A 27 13.61 0.73 6.78
CA LEU A 27 13.82 2.11 7.18
C LEU A 27 12.69 2.56 8.11
N ASN A 28 12.96 3.51 9.00
CA ASN A 28 11.99 4.09 9.95
C ASN A 28 11.34 3.07 10.91
N THR A 29 11.98 1.92 11.12
CA THR A 29 11.61 0.92 12.12
C THR A 29 12.87 0.31 12.74
N GLY A 30 12.78 -0.11 14.00
CA GLY A 30 13.88 -0.79 14.68
C GLY A 30 14.02 -2.27 14.32
N ALA A 31 13.01 -2.86 13.66
CA ALA A 31 13.00 -4.27 13.26
C ALA A 31 12.13 -4.50 12.01
N PRO A 32 12.31 -5.62 11.28
CA PRO A 32 11.43 -6.00 10.18
C PRO A 32 9.96 -6.07 10.59
N LEU A 33 9.05 -5.64 9.70
CA LEU A 33 7.61 -5.82 9.91
C LEU A 33 7.17 -7.18 9.32
N THR A 34 6.11 -7.74 9.90
CA THR A 34 5.43 -8.95 9.39
C THR A 34 3.96 -8.67 9.20
N ILE A 35 3.32 -9.33 8.23
CA ILE A 35 1.87 -9.21 8.02
C ILE A 35 1.09 -9.64 9.27
N ALA A 36 1.58 -10.68 9.97
CA ALA A 36 0.98 -11.11 11.23
C ALA A 36 1.05 -10.02 12.31
N GLY A 37 2.20 -9.35 12.46
CA GLY A 37 2.39 -8.28 13.44
C GLY A 37 1.60 -7.00 13.14
N LEU A 38 1.11 -6.84 11.91
CA LEU A 38 0.31 -5.69 11.49
C LEU A 38 -1.22 -5.92 11.57
N ARG A 39 -1.66 -7.13 11.95
CA ARG A 39 -3.09 -7.43 12.08
C ARG A 39 -3.77 -6.50 13.11
N GLY A 40 -5.05 -6.18 12.85
CA GLY A 40 -5.84 -5.25 13.66
C GLY A 40 -5.73 -3.79 13.21
N LYS A 41 -4.89 -3.49 12.21
CA LYS A 41 -4.79 -2.17 11.58
C LYS A 41 -5.19 -2.25 10.11
N VAL A 42 -5.70 -1.14 9.57
CA VAL A 42 -5.73 -0.94 8.12
C VAL A 42 -4.31 -0.60 7.68
N VAL A 43 -3.76 -1.37 6.75
CA VAL A 43 -2.39 -1.22 6.26
C VAL A 43 -2.42 -0.87 4.79
N LEU A 44 -1.72 0.19 4.41
CA LEU A 44 -1.50 0.57 3.02
C LEU A 44 -0.10 0.13 2.59
N VAL A 45 -0.02 -0.69 1.54
CA VAL A 45 1.25 -1.03 0.87
C VAL A 45 1.38 -0.16 -0.38
N ASN A 46 2.32 0.77 -0.36
CA ASN A 46 2.59 1.68 -1.47
C ASN A 46 3.94 1.35 -2.11
N PHE A 47 3.92 0.82 -3.33
CA PHE A 47 5.14 0.57 -4.12
C PHE A 47 5.60 1.87 -4.79
N TRP A 48 6.86 2.24 -4.60
CA TRP A 48 7.42 3.47 -5.14
C TRP A 48 8.93 3.35 -5.36
N THR A 49 9.48 4.32 -6.08
CA THR A 49 10.93 4.51 -6.20
C THR A 49 11.26 5.97 -5.97
N TYR A 50 12.49 6.26 -5.53
CA TYR A 50 12.88 7.59 -5.09
C TYR A 50 12.72 8.69 -6.16
N SER A 51 13.14 8.43 -7.39
CA SER A 51 13.13 9.41 -8.48
C SER A 51 11.80 9.47 -9.27
N CYS A 52 10.83 8.61 -8.96
CA CYS A 52 9.53 8.57 -9.62
C CYS A 52 8.74 9.86 -9.37
N ILE A 53 8.58 10.69 -10.42
CA ILE A 53 7.85 11.97 -10.30
C ILE A 53 6.40 11.79 -9.85
N ASN A 54 5.74 10.72 -10.30
CA ASN A 54 4.37 10.41 -9.91
C ASN A 54 4.30 10.07 -8.42
N CYS A 55 5.25 9.29 -7.93
CA CYS A 55 5.33 8.89 -6.54
C CYS A 55 5.59 10.10 -5.64
N ARG A 56 6.52 10.98 -6.02
CA ARG A 56 6.80 12.24 -5.32
C ARG A 56 5.56 13.13 -5.19
N ARG A 57 4.70 13.17 -6.21
CA ARG A 57 3.43 13.92 -6.18
C ARG A 57 2.41 13.30 -5.22
N THR A 58 2.47 11.99 -4.99
CA THR A 58 1.55 11.27 -4.09
C THR A 58 1.95 11.35 -2.61
N VAL A 59 3.26 11.44 -2.29
CA VAL A 59 3.76 11.44 -0.89
C VAL A 59 3.04 12.44 0.03
N PRO A 60 2.78 13.70 -0.36
CA PRO A 60 2.07 14.64 0.51
C PRO A 60 0.65 14.17 0.90
N TYR A 61 -0.02 13.38 0.07
CA TYR A 61 -1.34 12.82 0.37
C TYR A 61 -1.22 11.65 1.34
N LEU A 62 -0.23 10.77 1.14
CA LEU A 62 0.03 9.64 2.05
C LEU A 62 0.37 10.11 3.46
N ASN A 63 1.21 11.15 3.58
CA ASN A 63 1.57 11.71 4.87
C ASN A 63 0.35 12.29 5.61
N ARG A 64 -0.64 12.83 4.88
CA ARG A 64 -1.89 13.30 5.49
C ARG A 64 -2.79 12.17 5.98
N TRP A 65 -2.71 10.98 5.39
CA TRP A 65 -3.48 9.81 5.84
C TRP A 65 -2.86 9.10 7.04
N GLN A 66 -1.54 9.24 7.24
CA GLN A 66 -0.84 8.66 8.38
C GLN A 66 -1.07 9.43 9.70
N ALA A 67 -1.51 10.70 9.60
CA ALA A 67 -1.69 11.60 10.73
C ALA A 67 -2.79 11.17 11.72
#